data_AF-A0AAD5JLB8-F1
#
_entry.id   AF-A0AAD5JLB8-F1
#
_cell.length_a   1.000
_cell.length_b   1.000
_cell.length_c   1.000
_cell.angle_alpha   90.00
_cell.angle_beta   90.00
_cell.angle_gamma   90.00
#
_symmetry.space_group_name_H-M   'P 1'
#
loop_
_entity.id
_entity.type
_entity.pdbx_description
1 polymer ?
#
loop_
_entity_poly.entity_id
_entity_poly.type
_entity_poly.pdbx_seq_one_letter_code
_entity_poly.pdbx_strand_id
1 'polypeptide(L)'
;MSFNAQIYAVGSSSDHGIHLLDFYPDSSSPSHVDFNEDVSERNCHGKQNRFVPLSEGVTACAAHPLNGTIIAGTKDSSLLVVSQKHHCTRDTEIEQ
;
A
#
# COMPACT_ATOMS: atom_id res chain seq x y z
N MET A 1 -15.27 -9.35 3.85
CA MET A 1 -14.27 -8.39 4.41
C MET A 1 -14.12 -7.25 3.42
N SER A 2 -14.60 -6.05 3.78
CA SER A 2 -14.51 -4.86 2.93
C SER A 2 -13.18 -4.17 3.22
N PHE A 3 -12.27 -4.16 2.25
CA PHE A 3 -11.06 -3.34 2.30
C PHE A 3 -11.45 -1.89 2.00
N ASN A 4 -11.94 -1.15 3.00
CA ASN A 4 -11.95 0.31 2.95
C ASN A 4 -10.52 0.80 3.18
N ALA A 5 -9.66 0.61 2.18
CA ALA A 5 -8.26 0.93 2.28
C ALA A 5 -8.08 2.44 2.00
N GLN A 6 -7.98 3.24 3.06
CA GLN A 6 -7.51 4.63 2.98
C GLN A 6 -6.00 4.61 2.72
N ILE A 7 -5.63 4.21 1.51
CA ILE A 7 -4.24 4.17 1.04
C ILE A 7 -3.94 5.49 0.36
N TYR A 8 -2.93 6.18 0.89
CA TYR A 8 -2.39 7.39 0.30
C TYR A 8 -1.12 7.03 -0.46
N ALA A 9 -1.09 7.36 -1.75
CA ALA A 9 0.11 7.22 -2.58
C ALA A 9 0.81 8.57 -2.68
N VAL A 10 2.11 8.59 -2.43
CA VAL A 10 2.95 9.80 -2.50
C VAL A 10 4.18 9.50 -3.34
N GLY A 11 4.44 10.32 -4.36
CA GLY A 11 5.67 10.21 -5.15
C GLY A 11 6.90 10.62 -4.34
N SER A 12 8.00 9.86 -4.45
CA SER A 12 9.27 10.25 -3.85
C SER A 12 9.97 11.30 -4.73
N SER A 13 10.52 12.34 -4.08
CA SER A 13 11.33 13.35 -4.76
C SER A 13 12.80 12.94 -4.90
N SER A 14 13.30 12.15 -3.95
CA SER A 14 14.69 11.64 -3.90
C SER A 14 14.86 10.32 -4.63
N ASP A 15 13.85 9.48 -4.62
CA ASP A 15 13.90 8.10 -5.10
C ASP A 15 12.98 7.88 -6.30
N HIS A 16 13.29 6.86 -7.09
CA HIS A 16 12.45 6.43 -8.21
C HIS A 16 11.33 5.51 -7.70
N GLY A 17 10.25 6.09 -7.17
CA GLY A 17 9.13 5.29 -6.67
C GLY A 17 8.02 6.07 -5.99
N ILE A 18 7.12 5.31 -5.38
CA ILE A 18 6.00 5.83 -4.57
C ILE A 18 6.01 5.21 -3.18
N HIS A 19 5.65 6.01 -2.17
CA HIS A 19 5.32 5.55 -0.83
C HIS A 19 3.82 5.33 -0.73
N LEU A 20 3.44 4.13 -0.31
CA LEU A 20 2.07 3.77 0.05
C LEU A 20 1.94 3.90 1.55
N LEU A 21 1.02 4.74 1.98
CA LEU A 21 0.78 5.02 3.38
C LEU A 21 -0.63 4.53 3.74
N ASP A 22 -0.72 3.69 4.75
CA ASP A 22 -1.98 3.25 5.33
C ASP A 22 -2.39 4.29 6.37
N PHE A 23 -3.55 4.92 6.16
CA PHE A 23 -4.18 5.85 7.10
C PHE A 23 -5.54 5.33 7.59
N TYR A 24 -5.71 4.02 7.66
CA TYR A 24 -6.89 3.43 8.25
C TYR A 24 -7.06 3.92 9.70
N PRO A 25 -8.26 4.38 10.12
CA PRO A 25 -8.47 5.04 11.40
C PRO A 25 -8.58 4.00 12.54
N ASP A 26 -7.52 3.24 12.75
CA ASP A 26 -7.38 2.23 13.78
C ASP A 26 -5.93 2.18 14.25
N SER A 27 -5.70 1.82 15.51
CA SER A 27 -4.36 1.71 16.08
C SER A 27 -3.53 0.58 15.47
N SER A 28 -4.13 -0.27 14.63
CA SER A 28 -3.42 -1.23 13.79
C SER A 28 -2.73 -0.61 12.58
N SER A 29 -3.06 0.64 12.21
CA SER A 29 -2.45 1.31 11.07
C SER A 29 -1.09 1.93 11.46
N PRO A 30 -0.03 1.73 10.67
CA PRO A 30 1.30 2.30 10.92
C PRO A 30 1.34 3.82 11.00
N SER A 31 0.35 4.52 10.44
CA SER A 31 0.27 5.97 10.49
C SER A 31 -0.57 6.48 11.68
N HIS A 32 -1.05 5.60 12.54
CA HIS A 32 -1.78 5.96 13.77
C HIS A 32 -0.80 6.38 14.87
N VAL A 33 -1.15 7.39 15.67
CA VAL A 33 -0.28 7.91 16.75
C VAL A 33 -0.03 6.88 17.86
N ASP A 34 -1.02 6.03 18.11
CA ASP A 34 -0.94 4.92 19.06
C ASP A 34 -0.45 3.60 18.44
N PHE A 35 0.12 3.66 17.22
CA PHE A 35 0.65 2.45 16.58
C PHE A 35 1.81 1.88 17.39
N ASN A 36 1.71 0.59 17.71
CA ASN A 36 2.76 -0.14 18.39
C ASN A 36 3.32 -1.23 17.48
N GLU A 37 4.55 -1.03 17.01
CA GLU A 37 5.24 -1.92 16.09
C GLU A 37 5.41 -3.33 16.67
N ASP A 38 5.76 -3.45 17.95
CA ASP A 38 6.00 -4.72 18.66
C ASP A 38 4.74 -5.61 18.80
N VAL A 39 3.56 -4.99 18.76
CA VAL A 39 2.26 -5.67 18.81
C VAL A 39 1.77 -6.01 17.40
N SER A 40 2.13 -5.17 16.41
CA SER A 40 1.73 -5.36 15.02
C SER A 40 2.52 -6.47 14.33
N GLU A 41 3.77 -6.75 14.70
CA GLU A 41 4.53 -7.88 14.13
C GLU A 41 3.86 -9.25 14.40
N ARG A 42 3.10 -9.35 15.50
CA ARG A 42 2.31 -10.55 15.83
C ARG A 42 1.01 -10.68 15.02
N ASN A 43 0.54 -9.59 14.42
CA ASN A 43 -0.67 -9.55 13.61
C ASN A 43 -0.26 -9.36 12.14
N CYS A 44 -0.13 -10.48 11.42
CA CYS A 44 0.34 -10.60 10.03
C CYS A 44 -0.57 -9.93 8.98
N HIS A 45 -1.37 -8.93 9.35
CA HIS A 45 -2.45 -8.40 8.54
C HIS A 45 -1.98 -7.19 7.72
N GLY A 46 -1.20 -7.44 6.66
CA GLY A 46 -1.22 -6.76 5.35
C GLY A 46 -1.27 -5.22 5.24
N LYS A 47 -1.18 -4.47 6.34
CA LYS A 47 -1.42 -3.04 6.45
C LYS A 47 -0.15 -2.38 6.95
N GLN A 48 0.82 -2.24 6.05
CA GLN A 48 2.09 -1.60 6.36
C GLN A 48 2.39 -0.51 5.33
N ASN A 49 2.99 0.57 5.81
CA ASN A 49 3.55 1.60 4.93
C ASN A 49 4.64 0.94 4.08
N ARG A 50 4.55 1.11 2.77
CA ARG A 50 5.39 0.37 1.83
C ARG A 50 5.96 1.30 0.77
N PHE A 51 7.25 1.17 0.49
CA PHE A 51 7.85 1.75 -0.70
C PHE A 51 7.68 0.81 -1.90
N VAL A 52 7.22 1.35 -3.02
CA VAL A 52 7.15 0.66 -4.30
C VAL A 52 8.16 1.30 -5.24
N PRO A 53 9.29 0.62 -5.53
CA PRO A 53 10.25 1.10 -6.50
C PRO A 53 9.64 1.04 -7.90
N LEU A 54 9.95 2.05 -8.70
CA LEU A 54 9.54 2.17 -10.09
C LEU A 54 10.78 2.31 -10.97
N SER A 55 10.61 2.12 -12.28
CA SER A 55 11.69 2.31 -13.25
C SER A 55 12.12 3.77 -13.38
N GLU A 56 11.25 4.71 -13.02
CA GLU A 56 11.42 6.14 -13.28
C GLU A 56 10.97 6.97 -12.06
N GLY A 57 11.42 8.24 -12.02
CA GLY A 57 10.98 9.19 -11.01
C GLY A 57 9.53 9.62 -11.23
N VAL A 58 8.79 9.83 -10.16
CA VAL A 58 7.36 10.19 -10.20
C VAL A 58 7.19 11.70 -10.08
N THR A 59 6.25 12.26 -10.84
CA THR A 59 5.84 13.68 -10.77
C THR A 59 4.45 13.85 -10.16
N ALA A 60 3.55 12.89 -10.40
CA ALA A 60 2.21 12.86 -9.85
C ALA A 60 1.74 11.41 -9.68
N CYS A 61 0.83 11.17 -8.73
CA CYS A 61 0.18 9.87 -8.61
C CYS A 61 -1.26 10.02 -8.12
N ALA A 62 -2.10 9.04 -8.44
CA ALA A 62 -3.49 8.97 -8.01
C ALA A 62 -3.86 7.52 -7.71
N ALA A 63 -4.56 7.30 -6.60
CA ALA A 63 -5.08 5.99 -6.22
C ALA A 63 -6.58 5.89 -6.54
N HIS A 64 -6.98 4.78 -7.14
CA HIS A 64 -8.38 4.48 -7.41
C HIS A 64 -9.05 3.95 -6.13
N PRO A 65 -10.15 4.57 -5.68
CA PRO A 65 -10.68 4.38 -4.33
C PRO A 65 -11.28 2.99 -4.07
N LEU A 66 -11.64 2.23 -5.12
CA LEU A 66 -12.37 0.97 -4.98
C LEU A 66 -11.50 -0.29 -5.14
N ASN A 67 -10.41 -0.22 -5.91
CA ASN A 67 -9.60 -1.39 -6.26
C ASN A 67 -8.12 -1.21 -5.92
N GLY A 68 -7.74 -0.08 -5.30
CA GLY A 68 -6.36 0.18 -4.89
C GLY A 68 -5.36 0.24 -6.04
N THR A 69 -5.81 0.39 -7.28
CA THR A 69 -4.92 0.62 -8.43
C THR A 69 -4.38 2.03 -8.34
N ILE A 70 -3.08 2.19 -8.58
CA ILE A 70 -2.41 3.48 -8.54
C ILE A 70 -1.88 3.78 -9.94
N ILE A 71 -2.11 5.01 -10.39
CA ILE A 71 -1.54 5.53 -11.62
C ILE A 71 -0.47 6.54 -11.22
N ALA A 72 0.74 6.41 -11.76
CA ALA A 72 1.85 7.32 -11.54
C ALA A 72 2.28 7.96 -12.88
N GLY A 73 2.30 9.29 -12.93
CA GLY A 73 2.94 10.05 -13.99
C GLY A 73 4.43 10.19 -13.69
N THR A 74 5.27 9.90 -14.68
CA THR A 74 6.72 9.89 -14.49
C THR A 74 7.37 11.16 -15.05
N LYS A 75 8.67 11.32 -14.75
CA LYS A 75 9.51 12.38 -15.30
C LYS A 75 9.74 12.22 -16.81
N ASP A 76 9.63 11.01 -17.34
CA ASP A 76 9.86 10.71 -18.76
C ASP A 76 8.58 10.80 -19.59
N SER A 77 7.54 11.47 -19.06
CA SER A 77 6.24 11.64 -19.70
C SER A 77 5.51 10.33 -19.97
N SER A 78 5.78 9.30 -19.16
CA SER A 78 5.10 8.01 -19.21
C SER A 78 4.08 7.86 -18.07
N LEU A 79 3.15 6.91 -18.21
CA LEU A 79 2.20 6.54 -17.18
C LEU A 79 2.44 5.08 -16.76
N LEU A 80 2.64 4.87 -15.46
CA LEU A 80 2.80 3.55 -14.86
C LEU A 80 1.54 3.18 -14.09
N VAL A 81 1.11 1.93 -14.21
CA VAL A 81 -0.02 1.37 -13.47
C VAL A 81 0.51 0.37 -12.44
N VAL A 82 0.24 0.63 -11.17
CA VAL A 82 0.62 -0.22 -10.04
C VAL A 82 -0.65 -0.82 -9.45
N SER A 83 -0.76 -2.15 -9.50
CA SER A 83 -1.88 -2.90 -8.92
C SER A 83 -1.38 -3.92 -7.92
N GLN A 84 -2.12 -4.13 -6.83
CA GLN A 84 -1.84 -5.24 -5.92
C GLN A 84 -2.22 -6.57 -6.57
N LYS A 85 -1.34 -7.57 -6.51
CA LYS A 85 -1.72 -8.95 -6.84
C LYS A 85 -2.56 -9.48 -5.69
N HIS A 86 -3.81 -9.84 -5.96
CA HIS A 86 -4.63 -10.57 -4.99
C HIS A 86 -4.01 -11.96 -4.76
N HIS A 87 -3.31 -12.14 -3.63
CA HIS A 87 -2.92 -13.47 -3.20
C HIS A 87 -4.04 -14.03 -2.34
N CYS A 88 -4.95 -14.79 -2.95
CA CYS A 88 -5.90 -15.61 -2.18
C CYS A 88 -5.10 -16.76 -1.55
N THR A 89 -4.82 -16.67 -0.26
CA THR A 89 -4.45 -17.86 0.52
C THR A 89 -5.67 -18.78 0.54
N ARG A 90 -5.55 -19.97 -0.05
CA ARG A 90 -6.51 -21.05 0.20
C ARG A 90 -6.28 -21.50 1.63
N ASP A 91 -7.26 -21.31 2.50
CA ASP A 91 -7.28 -21.92 3.81
C ASP A 91 -7.29 -23.44 3.61
N THR A 92 -6.18 -24.11 3.90
CA THR A 92 -6.19 -25.55 4.08
C THR A 92 -6.76 -25.82 5.47
N GLU A 93 -8.05 -26.15 5.51
CA GLU A 93 -8.67 -26.82 6.66
C GLU A 93 -7.86 -28.09 6.98
N ILE A 94 -7.28 -28.14 8.17
CA ILE A 94 -6.87 -29.40 8.80
C ILE A 94 -8.05 -29.82 9.67
N GLU A 95 -8.86 -30.73 9.15
CA GLU A 95 -9.81 -31.50 9.95
C GLU A 95 -9.02 -32.57 10.73
N GLN A 96 -9.19 -32.61 12.06
CA GLN A 96 -8.78 -33.72 12.92
C GLN A 96 -9.97 -34.63 13.20
#